data_AF-A0A974GW48-F1
#
_entry.id   AF-A0A974GW48-F1
#
_cell.length_a   1.000
_cell.length_b   1.000
_cell.length_c   1.000
_cell.angle_alpha   90.00
_cell.angle_beta   90.00
_cell.angle_gamma   90.00
#
_symmetry.space_group_name_H-M   'P 1'
#
loop_
_entity.id
_entity.type
_entity.pdbx_description
1 polymer ?
#
loop_
_entity_poly.entity_id
_entity_poly.type
_entity_poly.pdbx_seq_one_letter_code
_entity_poly.pdbx_strand_id
1 'polypeptide(L)' 'MKFKKIIIRFLSLILLMVTALSNTGYMAHAQEVNINSTNGDVVIFAEETEWRFRVVDGQIQKRLWSLTWGKWLTEWEWV' A
#
# COMPACT_ATOMS: atom_id res chain seq x y z
N MET A 1 -33.15 65.65 -5.96
CA MET A 1 -32.92 64.52 -6.91
C MET A 1 -31.44 64.17 -7.16
N LYS A 2 -30.47 65.09 -7.01
CA LYS A 2 -29.05 64.82 -7.33
C LYS A 2 -28.35 63.88 -6.33
N PHE A 3 -28.68 63.98 -5.05
CA PHE A 3 -28.08 63.14 -3.98
C PHE A 3 -28.46 61.65 -4.10
N LYS A 4 -29.72 61.35 -4.43
CA LYS A 4 -30.18 59.98 -4.71
C LYS A 4 -29.41 59.34 -5.87
N LYS A 5 -29.10 60.12 -6.93
CA LYS A 5 -28.32 59.64 -8.09
C LYS A 5 -26.84 59.38 -7.74
N ILE A 6 -26.27 60.15 -6.80
CA ILE A 6 -24.90 59.94 -6.31
C ILE A 6 -24.81 58.67 -5.47
N ILE A 7 -25.77 58.44 -4.57
CA ILE A 7 -25.85 57.22 -3.76
C ILE A 7 -25.98 55.97 -4.66
N ILE A 8 -26.84 56.02 -5.69
CA ILE A 8 -27.03 54.90 -6.62
C ILE A 8 -25.74 54.61 -7.40
N ARG A 9 -24.99 55.63 -7.82
CA ARG A 9 -23.70 55.45 -8.50
C ARG A 9 -22.65 54.82 -7.59
N PHE A 10 -22.59 55.26 -6.33
CA PHE A 10 -21.69 54.66 -5.33
C PHE A 10 -22.03 53.20 -5.05
N LEU A 11 -23.32 52.89 -4.87
CA LEU A 11 -23.79 51.52 -4.64
C LEU A 11 -23.46 50.59 -5.82
N SER A 12 -23.64 51.07 -7.05
CA SER A 12 -23.29 50.32 -8.26
C SER A 12 -21.79 50.04 -8.37
N LEU A 13 -20.95 50.98 -7.92
CA LEU A 13 -19.49 50.81 -7.97
C LEU A 13 -19.01 49.77 -6.95
N ILE A 14 -19.61 49.77 -5.75
CA ILE A 14 -19.33 48.80 -4.70
C ILE A 14 -19.74 47.39 -5.15
N LEU A 15 -20.91 47.25 -5.79
CA LEU A 15 -21.39 45.95 -6.25
C LEU A 15 -20.47 45.33 -7.32
N LEU A 16 -19.85 46.15 -8.17
CA LEU A 16 -18.91 45.71 -9.20
C LEU A 16 -17.55 45.26 -8.60
N MET A 17 -17.10 45.87 -7.50
CA MET A 17 -15.91 45.39 -6.79
C MET A 17 -16.13 44.03 -6.14
N VAL A 18 -17.31 43.78 -5.55
CA VAL A 18 -17.60 42.51 -4.86
C VAL A 18 -17.49 41.30 -5.80
N THR A 19 -17.89 41.45 -7.07
CA THR A 19 -17.80 40.36 -8.06
C THR A 19 -16.36 40.01 -8.46
N ALA A 20 -15.40 40.92 -8.26
CA ALA A 20 -13.99 40.66 -8.57
C ALA A 20 -13.28 39.83 -7.48
N LEU A 21 -13.78 39.85 -6.23
CA LEU A 21 -13.19 39.08 -5.12
C LEU A 21 -13.68 37.63 -5.05
N SER A 22 -14.72 37.26 -5.78
CA SER A 22 -15.31 35.91 -5.74
C SER A 22 -14.66 34.88 -6.68
N ASN A 23 -13.48 35.16 -7.25
CA ASN A 23 -12.76 34.18 -8.04
C ASN A 23 -12.02 33.19 -7.13
N THR A 24 -12.75 32.23 -6.56
CA THR A 24 -12.15 31.09 -5.86
C THR A 24 -11.67 30.09 -6.91
N GLY A 25 -10.42 30.21 -7.33
CA GLY A 25 -9.77 29.19 -8.14
C GLY A 25 -9.79 27.86 -7.38
N TYR A 26 -10.31 26.81 -8.01
CA TYR A 26 -10.26 25.47 -7.44
C TYR A 26 -8.81 24.99 -7.43
N MET A 27 -8.18 24.95 -6.25
CA MET A 27 -6.88 24.34 -6.05
C MET A 27 -7.08 22.83 -5.91
N ALA A 28 -6.54 22.04 -6.85
CA ALA A 28 -6.47 20.60 -6.70
C ALA A 28 -5.33 20.27 -5.73
N HIS A 29 -5.67 19.72 -4.56
CA HIS A 29 -4.66 19.12 -3.68
C HIS A 29 -4.26 17.76 -4.25
N ALA A 30 -2.98 17.62 -4.63
CA ALA A 30 -2.41 16.30 -4.85
C ALA A 30 -2.31 15.61 -3.48
N GLN A 31 -2.99 14.47 -3.33
CA GLN A 31 -2.78 13.60 -2.19
C GLN A 31 -1.44 12.90 -2.37
N GLU A 32 -0.50 13.11 -1.44
CA GLU A 32 0.70 12.30 -1.39
C GLU A 32 0.28 10.85 -1.13
N VAL A 33 0.42 10.01 -2.14
CA VAL A 33 0.33 8.56 -1.95
C VAL A 33 1.57 8.20 -1.15
N ASN A 34 1.39 7.95 0.14
CA ASN A 34 2.38 7.25 0.92
C ASN A 34 2.43 5.82 0.38
N ILE A 35 3.23 5.63 -0.68
CA ILE A 35 3.76 4.33 -1.01
C ILE A 35 4.72 4.07 0.14
N ASN A 36 4.18 3.54 1.24
CA ASN A 36 4.98 2.73 2.12
C ASN A 36 5.35 1.54 1.24
N SER A 37 6.40 1.73 0.43
CA SER A 37 7.17 0.66 -0.14
C SER A 37 7.69 -0.02 1.10
N THR A 38 6.86 -0.94 1.60
CA THR A 38 7.30 -2.09 2.33
C THR A 38 8.34 -2.66 1.37
N ASN A 39 9.58 -2.21 1.53
CA ASN A 39 10.76 -3.00 1.29
C ASN A 39 10.67 -4.15 2.31
N GLY A 40 9.55 -4.89 2.29
CA GLY A 40 9.60 -6.28 2.59
C GLY A 40 10.45 -6.77 1.46
N ASP A 41 11.75 -6.88 1.75
CA ASP A 41 12.60 -7.83 1.07
C ASP A 41 11.70 -9.02 0.78
N VAL A 42 11.52 -9.34 -0.50
CA VAL A 42 10.89 -10.58 -0.87
C VAL A 42 11.83 -11.63 -0.29
N VAL A 43 11.57 -12.03 0.95
CA VAL A 43 12.25 -13.13 1.60
C VAL A 43 11.75 -14.32 0.82
N ILE A 44 12.54 -14.73 -0.16
CA ILE A 44 12.39 -16.02 -0.80
C ILE A 44 12.68 -17.00 0.32
N PHE A 45 11.65 -17.38 1.07
CA PHE A 45 11.73 -18.46 2.04
C PHE A 45 12.00 -19.73 1.24
N ALA A 46 13.28 -20.00 0.99
CA ALA A 46 13.69 -21.31 0.53
C ALA A 46 13.25 -22.29 1.61
N GLU A 47 12.51 -23.33 1.20
CA GLU A 47 12.07 -24.35 2.13
C GLU A 47 13.30 -25.01 2.78
N GLU A 48 13.35 -24.99 4.11
CA GLU A 48 14.37 -25.69 4.88
C GLU A 48 13.95 -27.16 5.02
N THR A 49 14.80 -28.06 4.56
CA THR A 49 14.52 -29.50 4.58
C THR A 49 15.70 -30.28 5.13
N GLU A 50 15.43 -31.39 5.81
CA GLU A 50 16.44 -32.31 6.32
C GLU A 50 16.10 -33.77 5.97
N TRP A 51 17.13 -34.60 5.84
CA TRP A 51 16.95 -36.05 5.69
C TRP A 51 16.96 -36.72 7.07
N ARG A 52 15.91 -37.51 7.35
CA ARG A 52 15.84 -38.37 8.53
C ARG A 52 16.14 -39.80 8.12
N PHE A 53 16.94 -40.49 8.93
CA PHE A 53 17.41 -41.85 8.66
C PHE A 53 16.89 -42.82 9.73
N ARG A 54 16.65 -44.07 9.31
CA ARG A 54 16.36 -45.19 10.22
C ARG A 54 16.97 -46.47 9.68
N VAL A 55 17.12 -47.47 10.56
CA VAL A 55 17.54 -48.82 10.19
C VAL A 55 16.34 -49.75 10.30
N VAL A 56 16.05 -50.48 9.22
CA VAL A 56 15.00 -51.50 9.14
C VAL A 56 15.63 -52.73 8.49
N ASP A 57 15.54 -53.89 9.15
CA ASP A 57 16.11 -55.15 8.66
C ASP A 57 17.60 -55.06 8.26
N GLY A 58 18.37 -54.28 9.03
CA GLY A 58 19.81 -54.07 8.79
C GLY A 58 20.13 -53.14 7.62
N GLN A 59 19.12 -52.59 6.94
CA GLN A 59 19.26 -51.67 5.81
C GLN A 59 18.81 -50.26 6.22
N ILE A 60 19.44 -49.24 5.64
CA ILE A 60 19.15 -47.83 5.94
C ILE A 60 18.03 -47.35 5.02
N GLN A 61 17.05 -46.66 5.61
CA GLN A 61 16.07 -45.88 4.89
C GLN A 61 16.25 -44.40 5.21
N LYS A 62 15.93 -43.55 4.23
CA LYS A 62 15.86 -42.10 4.38
C LYS A 62 14.48 -41.57 4.02
N ARG A 63 14.08 -40.47 4.62
CA ARG A 63 12.83 -39.75 4.31
C ARG A 63 13.05 -38.26 4.49
N LEU A 64 12.47 -37.45 3.59
CA LEU A 64 12.66 -36.00 3.60
C LEU A 64 11.63 -35.33 4.53
N TRP A 65 12.12 -34.53 5.48
CA TRP A 65 11.32 -33.74 6.43
C TRP A 65 11.44 -32.25 6.12
N SER A 66 10.31 -31.55 6.08
CA SER A 66 10.25 -30.09 5.98
C SER A 66 10.35 -29.47 7.37
N LEU A 67 11.43 -28.74 7.63
CA LEU A 67 11.60 -27.96 8.86
C LEU A 67 10.66 -26.74 8.84
N THR A 68 10.46 -26.15 7.66
CA THR A 68 9.57 -24.99 7.49
C THR A 68 8.11 -25.33 7.80
N TRP A 69 7.60 -26.48 7.32
CA TRP A 69 6.18 -26.82 7.45
C TRP A 69 5.89 -27.88 8.53
N GLY A 70 6.91 -28.50 9.12
CA GLY A 70 6.74 -29.56 10.12
C GLY A 70 6.02 -30.79 9.57
N LYS A 71 6.33 -31.20 8.34
CA LYS A 71 5.67 -32.33 7.66
C LYS A 71 6.66 -33.18 6.86
N TRP A 72 6.28 -34.44 6.63
CA TRP A 72 6.99 -35.31 5.69
C TRP A 72 6.71 -34.90 4.24
N LEU A 73 7.77 -34.78 3.43
CA LEU A 73 7.67 -34.42 2.01
C LEU A 73 7.65 -35.64 1.09
N THR A 74 8.28 -36.73 1.52
CA THR A 74 8.34 -38.00 0.79
C THR A 74 7.92 -39.15 1.70
N GLU A 75 7.78 -40.35 1.14
CA GLU A 75 7.76 -41.59 1.91
C GLU A 75 9.18 -42.09 2.20
N TRP A 76 9.29 -43.12 3.05
CA TRP A 76 10.56 -43.79 3.30
C TRP A 76 11.08 -44.46 2.03
N GLU A 77 12.32 -44.16 1.66
CA GLU A 77 13.03 -44.79 0.56
C GLU A 77 14.31 -45.47 1.08
N TRP A 78 14.68 -46.59 0.47
CA TRP A 78 15.96 -47.25 0.74
C TRP A 78 17.10 -46.38 0.21
N VAL A 79 18.20 -46.31 0.98
CA VAL A 79 19.41 -45.55 0.60
C VAL A 79 20.17 -46.28 -0.51
#